data_AF-A0A2N2G4L8-F1
#
_entry.id   AF-A0A2N2G4L8-F1
#
_cell.length_a   1.000
_cell.length_b   1.000
_cell.length_c   1.000
_cell.angle_alpha   90.00
_cell.angle_beta   90.00
_cell.angle_gamma   90.00
#
_symmetry.space_group_name_H-M   'P 1'
#
loop_
_entity.id
_entity.type
_entity.pdbx_description
1 polymer ?
#
loop_
_entity_poly.entity_id
_entity_poly.type
_entity_poly.pdbx_seq_one_letter_code
_entity_poly.pdbx_strand_id
1 'polypeptide(L)'
;EVALSPVAVHKFTHTTSSAFLLASLFVVGISALFLLQERHQKMAKRSMVVAAVFGFIASLFVGLTGDEAAFSVAQRQPMKLAAMEGLYVGQDKAPLVAMGIINASKKPGDDLLAFYQEVKIPGLLSLLANRDPNSFVPGIDDLVFGNAERNIVGAEQRMVTGKIALAELARYKYAKDTGDEAEAAAALAIFDQHKGDLGYGYLNSPVEAAPPVATTFYSFHIMVVLGTLFPVIFLLVLYFAFKGTLEYQRWLNLICFFSIFLGYVASQAGWVVAEVGRQPWAIQGLLPVGVAVTNIAASNVQTTFFIFLTLFTALLLAEIRIMMKQIKIGPEA
;
A
#
# COMPACT_ATOMS: atom_id res chain seq x y z
N GLU A 1 -21.20 -4.13 12.74
CA GLU A 1 -21.03 -3.27 11.56
C GLU A 1 -19.57 -2.85 11.31
N VAL A 2 -18.81 -2.37 12.30
CA VAL A 2 -17.39 -1.95 12.13
C VAL A 2 -16.46 -3.09 11.66
N ALA A 3 -16.55 -4.28 12.28
CA ALA A 3 -15.66 -5.41 12.00
C ALA A 3 -15.81 -5.98 10.57
N LEU A 4 -16.99 -5.83 9.96
CA LEU A 4 -17.31 -6.33 8.62
C LEU A 4 -17.36 -5.20 7.58
N SER A 5 -16.73 -4.06 7.87
CA SER A 5 -16.65 -2.98 6.89
C SER A 5 -15.93 -3.47 5.62
N PRO A 6 -16.34 -3.01 4.42
CA PRO A 6 -15.74 -3.46 3.16
C PRO A 6 -14.21 -3.31 3.16
N VAL A 7 -13.71 -2.16 3.62
CA VAL A 7 -12.27 -1.88 3.71
C VAL A 7 -11.53 -2.89 4.60
N ALA A 8 -12.13 -3.27 5.74
CA ALA A 8 -11.54 -4.27 6.63
C ALA A 8 -11.51 -5.67 5.97
N VAL A 9 -12.58 -6.06 5.29
CA VAL A 9 -12.67 -7.35 4.59
C VAL A 9 -11.66 -7.42 3.44
N HIS A 10 -11.55 -6.38 2.62
CA HIS A 10 -10.56 -6.32 1.53
C HIS A 10 -9.12 -6.37 2.08
N LYS A 11 -8.81 -5.60 3.13
CA LYS A 11 -7.49 -5.64 3.76
C LYS A 11 -7.18 -7.02 4.34
N PHE A 12 -8.12 -7.63 5.05
CA PHE A 12 -7.94 -8.95 5.65
C PHE A 12 -7.68 -10.02 4.59
N THR A 13 -8.54 -10.08 3.56
CA THR A 13 -8.44 -11.10 2.50
C THR A 13 -7.17 -10.94 1.66
N HIS A 14 -6.81 -9.71 1.27
CA HIS A 14 -5.59 -9.43 0.52
C HIS A 14 -4.32 -9.72 1.33
N THR A 15 -4.28 -9.32 2.60
CA THR A 15 -3.10 -9.52 3.46
C THR A 15 -2.90 -11.00 3.78
N THR A 16 -3.97 -11.73 4.10
CA THR A 16 -3.89 -13.16 4.43
C THR A 16 -3.44 -13.99 3.23
N SER A 17 -3.98 -13.72 2.05
CA SER A 17 -3.57 -14.41 0.83
C SER A 17 -2.15 -14.06 0.40
N SER A 18 -1.72 -12.80 0.60
CA SER A 18 -0.32 -12.39 0.40
C SER A 18 0.64 -13.10 1.34
N ALA A 19 0.23 -13.41 2.58
CA ALA A 19 1.01 -14.21 3.51
C ALA A 19 1.14 -15.68 3.04
N PHE A 20 0.07 -16.28 2.51
CA PHE A 20 0.12 -17.61 1.89
C PHE A 20 1.06 -17.67 0.68
N LEU A 21 1.02 -16.62 -0.14
CA LEU A 21 1.95 -16.45 -1.26
C LEU A 21 3.40 -16.38 -0.76
N LEU A 22 3.70 -15.56 0.24
CA LEU A 22 5.04 -15.44 0.83
C LEU A 22 5.54 -16.78 1.41
N ALA A 23 4.69 -17.50 2.13
CA ALA A 23 5.03 -18.84 2.65
C ALA A 23 5.34 -19.84 1.53
N SER A 24 4.60 -19.77 0.42
CA SER A 24 4.83 -20.62 -0.76
C SER A 24 6.18 -20.30 -1.41
N LEU A 25 6.51 -19.02 -1.57
CA LEU A 25 7.82 -18.58 -2.08
C LEU A 25 8.96 -19.06 -1.18
N PHE A 26 8.77 -19.02 0.15
CA PHE A 26 9.75 -19.55 1.09
C PHE A 26 10.00 -21.05 0.88
N VAL A 27 8.95 -21.87 0.84
CA VAL A 27 9.09 -23.33 0.64
C VAL A 27 9.71 -23.65 -0.73
N VAL A 28 9.28 -22.95 -1.79
CA VAL A 28 9.85 -23.09 -3.13
C VAL A 28 11.32 -22.71 -3.16
N GLY A 29 11.70 -21.60 -2.53
CA GLY A 29 13.07 -21.11 -2.52
C GLY A 29 14.03 -21.98 -1.70
N ILE A 30 13.60 -22.50 -0.55
CA ILE A 30 14.41 -23.46 0.24
C ILE A 30 14.53 -24.80 -0.50
N SER A 31 13.45 -25.27 -1.12
CA SER A 31 13.51 -26.49 -1.94
C SER A 31 14.46 -26.32 -3.13
N ALA A 32 14.44 -25.16 -3.78
CA ALA A 32 15.35 -24.83 -4.87
C ALA A 32 16.81 -24.77 -4.40
N LEU A 33 17.07 -24.23 -3.20
CA LEU A 33 18.41 -24.24 -2.59
C LEU A 33 18.93 -25.68 -2.41
N PHE A 34 18.09 -26.60 -1.94
CA PHE A 34 18.46 -28.01 -1.82
C PHE A 34 18.77 -28.65 -3.18
N LEU A 35 18.00 -28.34 -4.22
CA LEU A 35 18.29 -28.82 -5.58
C LEU A 35 19.61 -28.25 -6.12
N LEU A 36 19.89 -26.95 -5.89
CA LEU A 36 21.15 -26.32 -6.30
C LEU A 36 22.39 -26.92 -5.61
N GLN A 37 22.21 -27.40 -4.38
CA GLN A 37 23.23 -28.08 -3.58
C GLN A 37 23.28 -29.60 -3.82
N GLU A 38 22.41 -30.13 -4.69
CA GLU A 38 22.27 -31.56 -4.96
C GLU A 38 21.90 -32.41 -3.73
N ARG A 39 21.22 -31.80 -2.74
CA ARG A 39 20.83 -32.42 -1.47
C ARG A 39 19.32 -32.68 -1.39
N HIS A 40 18.92 -33.71 -0.65
CA HIS A 40 17.51 -34.01 -0.32
C HIS A 40 16.54 -33.96 -1.52
N GLN A 41 16.99 -34.32 -2.73
CA GLN A 41 16.32 -33.99 -3.99
C GLN A 41 14.87 -34.50 -4.06
N LYS A 42 14.61 -35.72 -3.56
CA LYS A 42 13.27 -36.31 -3.58
C LYS A 42 12.28 -35.51 -2.71
N MET A 43 12.72 -35.07 -1.53
CA MET A 43 11.93 -34.21 -0.65
C MET A 43 11.74 -32.83 -1.28
N ALA A 44 12.84 -32.21 -1.72
CA ALA A 44 12.83 -30.88 -2.33
C ALA A 44 11.86 -30.80 -3.52
N LYS A 45 11.93 -31.74 -4.48
CA LYS A 45 11.00 -31.75 -5.63
C LYS A 45 9.53 -31.86 -5.22
N ARG A 46 9.21 -32.71 -4.24
CA ARG A 46 7.83 -32.90 -3.76
C ARG A 46 7.31 -31.64 -3.05
N SER A 47 8.10 -31.10 -2.12
CA SER A 47 7.76 -29.87 -1.39
C SER A 47 7.59 -28.69 -2.34
N MET A 48 8.49 -28.56 -3.32
CA MET A 48 8.47 -27.50 -4.32
C MET A 48 7.21 -27.54 -5.19
N VAL A 49 6.74 -28.73 -5.61
CA VAL A 49 5.50 -28.87 -6.37
C VAL A 49 4.28 -28.50 -5.55
N VAL A 50 4.17 -29.01 -4.31
CA VAL A 50 3.03 -28.69 -3.42
C VAL A 50 2.96 -27.19 -3.16
N ALA A 51 4.09 -26.58 -2.82
CA ALA A 51 4.17 -25.14 -2.60
C ALA A 51 3.91 -24.33 -3.87
N ALA A 52 4.35 -24.78 -5.05
CA ALA A 52 4.06 -24.08 -6.30
C ALA A 52 2.59 -24.14 -6.68
N VAL A 53 1.89 -25.26 -6.47
CA VAL A 53 0.44 -25.35 -6.69
C VAL A 53 -0.30 -24.39 -5.75
N PHE A 54 -0.01 -24.47 -4.46
CA PHE A 54 -0.67 -23.61 -3.46
C PHE A 54 -0.35 -22.14 -3.69
N GLY A 55 0.92 -21.81 -3.97
CA GLY A 55 1.39 -20.47 -4.28
C GLY A 55 0.76 -19.90 -5.55
N PHE A 56 0.59 -20.72 -6.60
CA PHE A 56 -0.11 -20.30 -7.81
C PHE A 56 -1.56 -19.92 -7.51
N ILE A 57 -2.30 -20.79 -6.81
CA ILE A 57 -3.70 -20.51 -6.43
C ILE A 57 -3.78 -19.26 -5.54
N ALA A 58 -2.89 -19.15 -4.54
CA ALA A 58 -2.82 -17.98 -3.67
C ALA A 58 -2.53 -16.70 -4.47
N SER A 59 -1.62 -16.74 -5.45
CA SER A 59 -1.30 -15.58 -6.30
C SER A 59 -2.47 -15.10 -7.15
N LEU A 60 -3.32 -16.02 -7.65
CA LEU A 60 -4.55 -15.64 -8.36
C LEU A 60 -5.50 -14.89 -7.41
N PHE A 61 -5.65 -15.39 -6.18
CA PHE A 61 -6.49 -14.74 -5.17
C PHE A 61 -5.91 -13.38 -4.73
N VAL A 62 -4.59 -13.26 -4.61
CA VAL A 62 -3.91 -11.97 -4.37
C VAL A 62 -4.18 -10.98 -5.51
N GLY A 63 -4.11 -11.43 -6.77
CA GLY A 63 -4.43 -10.60 -7.93
C GLY A 63 -5.88 -10.10 -7.91
N LEU A 64 -6.84 -10.99 -7.66
CA LEU A 64 -8.26 -10.65 -7.59
C LEU A 64 -8.58 -9.69 -6.44
N THR A 65 -8.08 -9.98 -5.24
CA THR A 65 -8.29 -9.12 -4.07
C THR A 65 -7.53 -7.80 -4.18
N GLY A 66 -6.41 -7.77 -4.90
CA GLY A 66 -5.62 -6.56 -5.17
C GLY A 66 -6.32 -5.61 -6.14
N ASP A 67 -6.89 -6.13 -7.23
CA ASP A 67 -7.72 -5.35 -8.15
C ASP A 67 -8.93 -4.73 -7.44
N GLU A 68 -9.63 -5.53 -6.63
CA GLU A 68 -10.76 -5.03 -5.85
C GLU A 68 -10.34 -3.99 -4.79
N ALA A 69 -9.17 -4.17 -4.16
CA ALA A 69 -8.62 -3.18 -3.25
C ALA A 69 -8.26 -1.87 -3.99
N ALA A 70 -7.71 -1.93 -5.20
CA ALA A 70 -7.41 -0.76 -6.02
C ALA A 70 -8.69 -0.01 -6.43
N PHE A 71 -9.72 -0.74 -6.84
CA PHE A 71 -11.05 -0.17 -7.08
C PHE A 71 -11.62 0.52 -5.83
N SER A 72 -11.54 -0.12 -4.67
CA SER A 72 -11.97 0.47 -3.40
C SER A 72 -11.19 1.76 -3.05
N VAL A 73 -9.88 1.79 -3.31
CA VAL A 73 -9.03 2.96 -3.13
C VAL A 73 -9.44 4.08 -4.07
N ALA A 74 -9.75 3.79 -5.34
CA ALA A 74 -10.25 4.80 -6.29
C ALA A 74 -11.50 5.53 -5.76
N GLN A 75 -12.45 4.77 -5.20
CA GLN A 75 -13.72 5.32 -4.72
C GLN A 75 -13.61 6.02 -3.36
N ARG A 76 -12.73 5.55 -2.46
CA ARG A 76 -12.65 6.03 -1.07
C ARG A 76 -11.47 6.96 -0.79
N GLN A 77 -10.38 6.81 -1.54
CA GLN A 77 -9.12 7.53 -1.35
C GLN A 77 -8.51 7.90 -2.73
N PRO A 78 -9.19 8.74 -3.53
CA PRO A 78 -8.73 9.09 -4.88
C PRO A 78 -7.35 9.74 -4.88
N MET A 79 -7.00 10.51 -3.83
CA MET A 79 -5.67 11.11 -3.67
C MET A 79 -4.55 10.05 -3.62
N LYS A 80 -4.84 8.93 -2.96
CA LYS A 80 -3.90 7.82 -2.87
C LYS A 80 -3.74 7.11 -4.20
N LEU A 81 -4.82 6.89 -4.94
CA LEU A 81 -4.75 6.33 -6.29
C LEU A 81 -3.92 7.25 -7.22
N ALA A 82 -4.20 8.55 -7.20
CA ALA A 82 -3.48 9.53 -8.00
C ALA A 82 -1.97 9.51 -7.67
N ALA A 83 -1.61 9.36 -6.40
CA ALA A 83 -0.21 9.21 -5.99
C ALA A 83 0.42 7.86 -6.37
N MET A 84 -0.35 6.76 -6.36
CA MET A 84 0.12 5.44 -6.81
C MET A 84 0.52 5.44 -8.29
N GLU A 85 -0.18 6.22 -9.11
CA GLU A 85 0.04 6.34 -10.56
C GLU A 85 0.85 7.57 -10.97
N GLY A 86 1.19 8.45 -10.02
CA GLY A 86 1.85 9.73 -10.33
C GLY A 86 1.00 10.65 -11.21
N LEU A 87 -0.33 10.56 -11.09
CA LEU A 87 -1.29 11.34 -11.87
C LEU A 87 -1.50 12.72 -11.21
N TYR A 88 -0.82 13.75 -11.71
CA TYR A 88 -0.98 15.11 -11.20
C TYR A 88 -2.22 15.80 -11.77
N VAL A 89 -2.42 15.75 -13.08
CA VAL A 89 -3.58 16.33 -13.75
C VAL A 89 -4.54 15.21 -14.13
N GLY A 90 -5.80 15.31 -13.71
CA GLY A 90 -6.83 14.33 -14.04
C GLY A 90 -7.21 14.42 -15.51
N GLN A 91 -7.64 13.27 -16.05
CA GLN A 91 -7.99 13.15 -17.46
C GLN A 91 -8.99 12.02 -17.68
N ASP A 92 -9.78 12.14 -18.74
CA ASP A 92 -10.55 11.02 -19.28
C ASP A 92 -9.60 10.01 -19.93
N LYS A 93 -9.98 8.73 -19.95
CA LYS A 93 -9.15 7.64 -20.49
C LYS A 93 -7.74 7.62 -19.88
N ALA A 94 -7.65 7.85 -18.58
CA ALA A 94 -6.40 7.89 -17.84
C ALA A 94 -5.57 6.63 -18.12
N PRO A 95 -4.31 6.78 -18.54
CA PRO A 95 -3.41 5.67 -18.76
C PRO A 95 -2.91 5.12 -17.42
N LEU A 96 -2.66 3.82 -17.37
CA LEU A 96 -1.84 3.24 -16.31
C LEU A 96 -0.37 3.40 -16.68
N VAL A 97 0.46 3.81 -15.72
CA VAL A 97 1.91 3.86 -15.92
C VAL A 97 2.46 2.45 -15.70
N ALA A 98 2.98 1.80 -16.75
CA ALA A 98 3.56 0.47 -16.62
C ALA A 98 4.97 0.54 -16.02
N MET A 99 5.75 1.54 -16.42
CA MET A 99 7.08 1.86 -15.90
C MET A 99 7.30 3.36 -16.01
N GLY A 100 7.94 3.97 -15.01
CA GLY A 100 8.28 5.38 -15.08
C GLY A 100 9.36 5.79 -14.07
N ILE A 101 10.11 6.83 -14.43
CA ILE A 101 11.07 7.50 -13.54
C ILE A 101 10.44 8.82 -13.11
N ILE A 102 9.90 8.86 -11.91
CA ILE A 102 9.18 10.02 -11.39
C ILE A 102 10.14 11.16 -11.06
N ASN A 103 9.72 12.38 -11.36
CA ASN A 103 10.39 13.58 -10.92
C ASN A 103 10.02 13.85 -9.45
N ALA A 104 10.91 13.49 -8.52
CA ALA A 104 10.68 13.68 -7.09
C ALA A 104 10.58 15.16 -6.66
N SER A 105 10.97 16.11 -7.52
CA SER A 105 10.84 17.54 -7.25
C SER A 105 9.49 18.12 -7.68
N LYS A 106 8.68 17.36 -8.44
CA LYS A 106 7.34 17.74 -8.86
C LYS A 106 6.44 17.96 -7.65
N LYS A 107 5.74 19.09 -7.63
CA LYS A 107 4.72 19.43 -6.63
C LYS A 107 3.38 19.70 -7.31
N PRO A 108 2.27 19.57 -6.58
CA PRO A 108 0.96 19.96 -7.08
C PRO A 108 0.95 21.43 -7.51
N GLY A 109 0.40 21.71 -8.69
CA GLY A 109 0.24 23.06 -9.25
C GLY A 109 1.50 23.72 -9.82
N ASP A 110 2.64 23.03 -9.88
CA ASP A 110 3.82 23.55 -10.59
C ASP A 110 3.83 23.13 -12.08
N ASP A 111 4.72 23.70 -12.88
CA ASP A 111 4.86 23.38 -14.32
C ASP A 111 5.90 22.28 -14.60
N LEU A 112 6.44 21.61 -13.58
CA LEU A 112 7.42 20.55 -13.78
C LEU A 112 6.75 19.32 -14.42
N LEU A 113 7.53 18.56 -15.20
CA LEU A 113 7.09 17.26 -15.69
C LEU A 113 7.03 16.26 -14.53
N ALA A 114 5.96 15.47 -14.47
CA ALA A 114 5.78 14.42 -13.46
C ALA A 114 6.78 13.27 -13.63
N PHE A 115 7.19 12.99 -14.87
CA PHE A 115 8.10 11.89 -15.23
C PHE A 115 9.23 12.41 -16.11
N TYR A 116 10.44 11.89 -15.87
CA TYR A 116 11.56 12.04 -16.82
C TYR A 116 11.40 11.07 -18.00
N GLN A 117 10.88 9.88 -17.73
CA GLN A 117 10.58 8.83 -18.71
C GLN A 117 9.39 8.02 -18.20
N GLU A 118 8.52 7.58 -19.10
CA GLU A 118 7.34 6.78 -18.77
C GLU A 118 6.89 5.91 -19.94
N VAL A 119 6.30 4.77 -19.61
CA VAL A 119 5.60 3.87 -20.53
C VAL A 119 4.17 3.74 -20.03
N LYS A 120 3.21 4.11 -20.87
CA LYS A 120 1.79 4.23 -20.52
C LYS A 120 0.94 3.22 -21.30
N ILE A 121 -0.09 2.69 -20.65
CA ILE A 121 -1.12 1.87 -21.28
C ILE A 121 -2.43 2.67 -21.26
N PRO A 122 -2.88 3.23 -22.40
CA PRO A 122 -4.05 4.11 -22.47
C PRO A 122 -5.34 3.47 -21.94
N GLY A 123 -6.14 4.22 -21.18
CA GLY A 123 -7.45 3.82 -20.65
C GLY A 123 -7.44 2.72 -19.58
N LEU A 124 -6.30 2.09 -19.29
CA LEU A 124 -6.23 0.99 -18.32
C LEU A 124 -6.46 1.48 -16.89
N LEU A 125 -5.95 2.65 -16.51
CA LEU A 125 -6.19 3.20 -15.17
C LEU A 125 -7.68 3.53 -14.97
N SER A 126 -8.32 4.16 -15.96
CA SER A 126 -9.78 4.40 -15.94
C SER A 126 -10.58 3.10 -15.78
N LEU A 127 -10.20 2.04 -16.50
CA LEU A 127 -10.83 0.72 -16.39
C LEU A 127 -10.67 0.13 -14.98
N LEU A 128 -9.49 0.22 -14.37
CA LEU A 128 -9.23 -0.32 -13.04
C LEU A 128 -9.92 0.52 -11.94
N ALA A 129 -9.91 1.84 -12.07
CA ALA A 129 -10.44 2.77 -11.08
C ALA A 129 -11.98 2.78 -11.03
N ASN A 130 -12.63 2.73 -12.18
CA ASN A 130 -14.08 2.99 -12.30
C ASN A 130 -14.85 1.88 -13.05
N ARG A 131 -14.16 0.82 -13.52
CA ARG A 131 -14.73 -0.21 -14.41
C ARG A 131 -15.23 0.31 -15.77
N ASP A 132 -14.78 1.51 -16.16
CA ASP A 132 -15.06 2.13 -17.47
C ASP A 132 -13.77 2.77 -18.02
N PRO A 133 -13.25 2.30 -19.18
CA PRO A 133 -12.02 2.81 -19.77
C PRO A 133 -12.11 4.27 -20.25
N ASN A 134 -13.30 4.84 -20.37
CA ASN A 134 -13.50 6.23 -20.78
C ASN A 134 -13.71 7.19 -19.61
N SER A 135 -13.81 6.67 -18.40
CA SER A 135 -14.09 7.49 -17.22
C SER A 135 -12.97 8.46 -16.88
N PHE A 136 -13.34 9.57 -16.25
CA PHE A 136 -12.42 10.53 -15.67
C PHE A 136 -11.78 9.96 -14.40
N VAL A 137 -10.47 10.08 -14.29
CA VAL A 137 -9.74 9.80 -13.04
C VAL A 137 -9.15 11.12 -12.53
N PRO A 138 -9.49 11.54 -11.30
CA PRO A 138 -9.00 12.78 -10.75
C PRO A 138 -7.50 12.69 -10.46
N GLY A 139 -6.77 13.73 -10.85
CA GLY A 139 -5.36 13.90 -10.51
C GLY A 139 -5.17 14.57 -9.16
N ILE A 140 -3.92 14.66 -8.71
CA ILE A 140 -3.56 15.33 -7.47
C ILE A 140 -4.00 16.80 -7.50
N ASP A 141 -3.82 17.51 -8.61
CA ASP A 141 -4.18 18.93 -8.74
C ASP A 141 -5.70 19.15 -8.62
N ASP A 142 -6.51 18.27 -9.23
CA ASP A 142 -7.97 18.31 -9.08
C ASP A 142 -8.42 18.12 -7.63
N LEU A 143 -7.68 17.29 -6.88
CA LEU A 143 -8.01 16.95 -5.49
C LEU A 143 -7.44 17.96 -4.49
N VAL A 144 -6.39 18.69 -4.85
CA VAL A 144 -5.78 19.75 -4.04
C VAL A 144 -6.56 21.06 -4.24
N PHE A 145 -6.73 21.49 -5.48
CA PHE A 145 -7.29 22.81 -5.83
C PHE A 145 -8.77 22.75 -6.23
N GLY A 146 -9.30 21.57 -6.55
CA GLY A 146 -10.68 21.38 -6.99
C GLY A 146 -10.82 21.39 -8.51
N ASN A 147 -11.92 20.82 -8.99
CA ASN A 147 -12.28 20.83 -10.40
C ASN A 147 -13.80 21.03 -10.53
N ALA A 148 -14.21 22.25 -10.87
CA ALA A 148 -15.61 22.63 -10.96
C ALA A 148 -16.35 21.91 -12.11
N GLU A 149 -15.68 21.66 -13.24
CA GLU A 149 -16.28 20.97 -14.39
C GLU A 149 -16.66 19.53 -14.05
N ARG A 150 -15.92 18.90 -13.13
CA ARG A 150 -16.13 17.52 -12.67
C ARG A 150 -16.78 17.43 -11.29
N ASN A 151 -17.25 18.55 -10.73
CA ASN A 151 -17.85 18.63 -9.38
C ASN A 151 -16.94 18.07 -8.27
N ILE A 152 -15.64 18.32 -8.36
CA ILE A 152 -14.64 17.86 -7.39
C ILE A 152 -14.31 19.01 -6.44
N VAL A 153 -14.63 18.82 -5.16
CA VAL A 153 -14.26 19.74 -4.09
C VAL A 153 -12.84 19.44 -3.64
N GLY A 154 -11.93 20.39 -3.91
CA GLY A 154 -10.51 20.30 -3.56
C GLY A 154 -10.23 20.46 -2.07
N ALA A 155 -9.03 20.05 -1.66
CA ALA A 155 -8.52 20.20 -0.30
C ALA A 155 -8.56 21.67 0.17
N GLU A 156 -8.30 22.64 -0.72
CA GLU A 156 -8.35 24.07 -0.37
C GLU A 156 -9.71 24.50 0.18
N GLN A 157 -10.81 24.15 -0.51
CA GLN A 157 -12.16 24.45 -0.04
C GLN A 157 -12.51 23.66 1.23
N ARG A 158 -12.10 22.38 1.29
CA ARG A 158 -12.31 21.53 2.48
C ARG A 158 -11.58 22.08 3.71
N MET A 159 -10.43 22.71 3.54
CA MET A 159 -9.72 23.37 4.65
C MET A 159 -10.52 24.54 5.22
N VAL A 160 -11.19 25.33 4.38
CA VAL A 160 -12.07 26.42 4.83
C VAL A 160 -13.23 25.85 5.65
N THR A 161 -13.92 24.85 5.10
CA THR A 161 -15.01 24.15 5.78
C THR A 161 -14.56 23.49 7.10
N GLY A 162 -13.38 22.86 7.09
CA GLY A 162 -12.78 22.24 8.27
C GLY A 162 -12.44 23.24 9.36
N LYS A 163 -11.96 24.45 9.01
CA LYS A 163 -11.71 25.52 9.99
C LYS A 163 -12.99 26.01 10.66
N ILE A 164 -14.10 26.09 9.92
CA ILE A 164 -15.42 26.37 10.49
C ILE A 164 -15.80 25.27 11.47
N ALA A 165 -15.66 23.99 11.09
CA ALA A 165 -15.94 22.88 12.00
C ALA A 165 -15.09 22.92 13.28
N LEU A 166 -13.80 23.29 13.19
CA LEU A 166 -12.96 23.45 14.38
C LEU A 166 -13.39 24.59 15.29
N ALA A 167 -13.73 25.75 14.70
CA ALA A 167 -14.22 26.91 15.44
C ALA A 167 -15.53 26.58 16.18
N GLU A 168 -16.47 25.94 15.51
CA GLU A 168 -17.75 25.56 16.11
C GLU A 168 -17.59 24.45 17.15
N LEU A 169 -16.65 23.52 16.96
CA LEU A 169 -16.33 22.53 17.98
C LEU A 169 -15.74 23.18 19.26
N ALA A 170 -14.90 24.20 19.10
CA ALA A 170 -14.36 24.96 20.23
C ALA A 170 -15.47 25.76 20.94
N ARG A 171 -16.35 26.41 20.16
CA ARG A 171 -17.53 27.14 20.66
C ARG A 171 -18.49 26.22 21.42
N TYR A 172 -18.78 25.04 20.87
CA TYR A 172 -19.59 24.02 21.55
C TYR A 172 -19.00 23.63 22.91
N LYS A 173 -17.68 23.35 22.97
CA LYS A 173 -17.00 22.99 24.22
C LYS A 173 -17.09 24.11 25.25
N TYR A 174 -16.82 25.36 24.84
CA TYR A 174 -16.92 26.51 25.72
C TYR A 174 -18.35 26.75 26.24
N ALA A 175 -19.36 26.67 25.36
CA ALA A 175 -20.76 26.79 25.75
C ALA A 175 -21.18 25.70 26.75
N LYS A 176 -20.73 24.45 26.54
CA LYS A 176 -20.94 23.35 27.48
C LYS A 176 -20.25 23.58 28.83
N ASP A 177 -19.02 24.08 28.83
CA ASP A 177 -18.27 24.34 30.06
C ASP A 177 -18.89 25.51 30.87
N THR A 178 -19.53 26.47 30.20
CA THR A 178 -20.21 27.62 30.82
C THR A 178 -21.69 27.39 31.14
N GLY A 179 -22.27 26.26 30.71
CA GLY A 179 -23.67 25.90 30.94
C GLY A 179 -24.68 26.57 30.00
N ASP A 180 -24.23 27.19 28.90
CA ASP A 180 -25.11 27.77 27.87
C ASP A 180 -25.57 26.70 26.88
N GLU A 181 -26.70 26.06 27.19
CA GLU A 181 -27.26 24.98 26.38
C GLU A 181 -27.80 25.46 25.01
N ALA A 182 -28.24 26.71 24.90
CA ALA A 182 -28.75 27.25 23.64
C ALA A 182 -27.60 27.47 22.65
N GLU A 183 -26.51 28.05 23.12
CA GLU A 183 -25.30 28.27 22.32
C GLU A 183 -24.63 26.94 21.96
N ALA A 184 -24.60 25.97 22.88
CA ALA A 184 -24.10 24.64 22.60
C ALA A 184 -24.91 23.95 21.49
N ALA A 185 -26.25 24.03 21.53
CA ALA A 185 -27.09 23.47 20.47
C ALA A 185 -26.87 24.15 19.11
N ALA A 186 -26.73 25.48 19.09
CA ALA A 186 -26.47 26.24 17.87
C ALA A 186 -25.10 25.89 17.25
N ALA A 187 -24.04 25.84 18.05
CA ALA A 187 -22.70 25.47 17.60
C ALA A 187 -22.65 24.01 17.10
N LEU A 188 -23.33 23.09 17.78
CA LEU A 188 -23.42 21.69 17.35
C LEU A 188 -24.10 21.55 15.99
N ALA A 189 -25.17 22.30 15.73
CA ALA A 189 -25.89 22.26 14.46
C ALA A 189 -25.02 22.72 13.27
N ILE A 190 -24.18 23.73 13.47
CA ILE A 190 -23.24 24.21 12.43
C ILE A 190 -22.07 23.22 12.30
N PHE A 191 -21.54 22.72 13.41
CA PHE A 191 -20.50 21.68 13.41
C PHE A 191 -20.95 20.45 12.62
N ASP A 192 -22.17 19.96 12.83
CA ASP A 192 -22.69 18.76 12.16
C ASP A 192 -22.78 18.91 10.63
N GLN A 193 -22.92 20.13 10.12
CA GLN A 193 -22.92 20.43 8.69
C GLN A 193 -21.52 20.35 8.08
N HIS A 194 -20.46 20.59 8.87
CA HIS A 194 -19.08 20.73 8.40
C HIS A 194 -18.11 19.67 8.93
N LYS A 195 -18.54 18.81 9.86
CA LYS A 195 -17.71 17.79 10.50
C LYS A 195 -17.03 16.81 9.54
N GLY A 196 -17.55 16.66 8.31
CA GLY A 196 -16.97 15.79 7.27
C GLY A 196 -15.58 16.21 6.84
N ASP A 197 -15.24 17.49 6.94
CA ASP A 197 -13.93 18.04 6.58
C ASP A 197 -13.11 18.50 7.80
N LEU A 198 -13.52 18.10 9.02
CA LEU A 198 -12.86 18.50 10.27
C LEU A 198 -11.35 18.33 10.24
N GLY A 199 -10.88 17.20 9.71
CA GLY A 199 -9.44 16.90 9.65
C GLY A 199 -8.67 17.85 8.74
N TYR A 200 -9.29 18.37 7.68
CA TYR A 200 -8.66 19.34 6.77
C TYR A 200 -8.43 20.70 7.46
N GLY A 201 -9.22 21.04 8.49
CA GLY A 201 -9.05 22.28 9.24
C GLY A 201 -7.70 22.42 9.94
N TYR A 202 -7.00 21.30 10.18
CA TYR A 202 -5.68 21.26 10.81
C TYR A 202 -4.50 21.37 9.82
N LEU A 203 -4.74 21.29 8.51
CA LEU A 203 -3.68 21.42 7.51
C LEU A 203 -3.26 22.89 7.37
N ASN A 204 -1.98 23.14 7.06
CA ASN A 204 -1.49 24.50 6.83
C ASN A 204 -1.60 24.91 5.36
N SER A 205 -1.48 23.94 4.45
CA SER A 205 -1.58 24.14 3.00
C SER A 205 -2.37 23.02 2.33
N PRO A 206 -3.05 23.27 1.20
CA PRO A 206 -3.83 22.24 0.52
C PRO A 206 -2.94 21.13 -0.06
N VAL A 207 -1.69 21.46 -0.39
CA VAL A 207 -0.68 20.53 -0.90
C VAL A 207 -0.32 19.46 0.13
N GLU A 208 -0.41 19.75 1.43
CA GLU A 208 -0.16 18.76 2.50
C GLU A 208 -1.15 17.59 2.47
N ALA A 209 -2.32 17.74 1.83
CA ALA A 209 -3.27 16.65 1.69
C ALA A 209 -2.78 15.51 0.80
N ALA A 210 -1.78 15.75 -0.06
CA ALA A 210 -1.19 14.75 -0.93
C ALA A 210 -0.10 13.93 -0.20
N PRO A 211 -0.12 12.58 -0.29
CA PRO A 211 0.95 11.75 0.26
C PRO A 211 2.26 11.92 -0.54
N PRO A 212 3.39 11.42 -0.01
CA PRO A 212 4.66 11.40 -0.75
C PRO A 212 4.57 10.59 -2.06
N VAL A 213 4.35 11.28 -3.18
CA VAL A 213 4.02 10.68 -4.48
C VAL A 213 5.08 9.68 -4.94
N ALA A 214 6.37 10.05 -4.89
CA ALA A 214 7.44 9.17 -5.38
C ALA A 214 7.52 7.85 -4.59
N THR A 215 7.45 7.91 -3.26
CA THR A 215 7.49 6.73 -2.40
C THR A 215 6.29 5.83 -2.64
N THR A 216 5.10 6.40 -2.76
CA THR A 216 3.87 5.66 -3.04
C THR A 216 3.89 5.03 -4.43
N PHE A 217 4.30 5.78 -5.46
CA PHE A 217 4.43 5.32 -6.84
C PHE A 217 5.36 4.11 -6.95
N TYR A 218 6.62 4.25 -6.53
CA TYR A 218 7.60 3.16 -6.67
C TYR A 218 7.20 1.93 -5.86
N SER A 219 6.66 2.12 -4.65
CA SER A 219 6.22 1.00 -3.83
C SER A 219 5.06 0.25 -4.47
N PHE A 220 4.11 0.96 -5.09
CA PHE A 220 3.01 0.34 -5.82
C PHE A 220 3.50 -0.46 -7.02
N HIS A 221 4.37 0.12 -7.84
CA HIS A 221 4.87 -0.54 -9.04
C HIS A 221 5.75 -1.75 -8.70
N ILE A 222 6.63 -1.65 -7.71
CA ILE A 222 7.44 -2.79 -7.24
C ILE A 222 6.52 -3.93 -6.77
N MET A 223 5.49 -3.60 -5.98
CA MET A 223 4.53 -4.60 -5.49
C MET A 223 3.80 -5.30 -6.65
N VAL A 224 3.27 -4.56 -7.63
CA VAL A 224 2.51 -5.11 -8.75
C VAL A 224 3.43 -5.93 -9.68
N VAL A 225 4.61 -5.44 -10.02
CA VAL A 225 5.58 -6.15 -10.86
C VAL A 225 6.01 -7.47 -10.22
N LEU A 226 6.32 -7.47 -8.92
CA LEU A 226 6.69 -8.71 -8.24
C LEU A 226 5.47 -9.64 -8.05
N GLY A 227 4.31 -9.09 -7.71
CA GLY A 227 3.06 -9.85 -7.58
C GLY A 227 2.65 -10.56 -8.88
N THR A 228 2.91 -9.96 -10.04
CA THR A 228 2.68 -10.55 -11.36
C THR A 228 3.77 -11.53 -11.79
N LEU A 229 5.00 -11.38 -11.29
CA LEU A 229 6.11 -12.29 -11.55
C LEU A 229 5.96 -13.65 -10.81
N PHE A 230 5.49 -13.64 -9.57
CA PHE A 230 5.37 -14.86 -8.76
C PHE A 230 4.51 -15.99 -9.38
N PRO A 231 3.30 -15.76 -9.92
CA PRO A 231 2.54 -16.81 -10.61
C PRO A 231 3.32 -17.42 -11.78
N VAL A 232 4.09 -16.62 -12.51
CA VAL A 232 4.93 -17.11 -13.62
C VAL A 232 6.02 -18.05 -13.09
N ILE A 233 6.67 -17.70 -11.98
CA ILE A 233 7.65 -18.58 -11.34
C ILE A 233 7.01 -19.92 -10.95
N PHE A 234 5.84 -19.92 -10.31
CA PHE A 234 5.17 -21.16 -9.95
C PHE A 234 4.76 -22.00 -11.17
N LEU A 235 4.26 -21.37 -12.23
CA LEU A 235 3.94 -22.06 -13.47
C LEU A 235 5.17 -22.73 -14.10
N LEU A 236 6.32 -22.04 -14.12
CA LEU A 236 7.58 -22.61 -14.60
C LEU A 236 8.01 -23.80 -13.75
N VAL A 237 7.91 -23.70 -12.42
CA VAL A 237 8.20 -24.82 -11.50
C VAL A 237 7.30 -26.01 -11.80
N LEU A 238 6.00 -25.81 -11.95
CA LEU A 238 5.04 -26.88 -12.26
C LEU A 238 5.30 -27.49 -13.64
N TYR A 239 5.66 -26.67 -14.64
CA TYR A 239 6.00 -27.12 -15.98
C TYR A 239 7.24 -28.04 -15.98
N PHE A 240 8.34 -27.61 -15.36
CA PHE A 240 9.57 -28.42 -15.32
C PHE A 240 9.47 -29.62 -14.37
N ALA A 241 8.63 -29.52 -13.34
CA ALA A 241 8.27 -30.67 -12.52
C ALA A 241 7.52 -31.74 -13.34
N PHE A 242 6.55 -31.33 -14.16
CA PHE A 242 5.82 -32.23 -15.06
C PHE A 242 6.75 -32.88 -16.10
N LYS A 243 7.74 -32.14 -16.61
CA LYS A 243 8.77 -32.67 -17.52
C LYS A 243 9.79 -33.57 -16.81
N GLY A 244 9.79 -33.67 -15.49
CA GLY A 244 10.78 -34.44 -14.73
C GLY A 244 12.20 -33.89 -14.85
N THR A 245 12.37 -32.59 -15.12
CA THR A 245 13.69 -31.96 -15.36
C THR A 245 14.01 -30.81 -14.40
N LEU A 246 13.23 -30.66 -13.33
CA LEU A 246 13.31 -29.55 -12.38
C LEU A 246 14.71 -29.40 -11.73
N GLU A 247 15.36 -30.51 -11.40
CA GLU A 247 16.72 -30.55 -10.84
C GLU A 247 17.79 -29.98 -11.78
N TYR A 248 17.58 -30.07 -13.10
CA TYR A 248 18.56 -29.64 -14.10
C TYR A 248 18.43 -28.14 -14.43
N GLN A 249 17.30 -27.50 -14.09
CA GLN A 249 17.04 -26.08 -14.38
C GLN A 249 17.68 -25.17 -13.33
N ARG A 250 19.01 -25.07 -13.30
CA ARG A 250 19.74 -24.26 -12.32
C ARG A 250 19.32 -22.80 -12.31
N TRP A 251 19.03 -22.22 -13.48
CA TRP A 251 18.56 -20.83 -13.60
C TRP A 251 17.22 -20.62 -12.87
N LEU A 252 16.27 -21.55 -13.02
CA LEU A 252 14.97 -21.48 -12.37
C LEU A 252 15.12 -21.65 -10.86
N ASN A 253 15.97 -22.59 -10.44
CA ASN A 253 16.23 -22.81 -9.02
C ASN A 253 16.91 -21.58 -8.37
N LEU A 254 17.77 -20.86 -9.10
CA LEU A 254 18.31 -19.57 -8.63
C LEU A 254 17.21 -18.51 -8.48
N ILE A 255 16.34 -18.36 -9.48
CA ILE A 255 15.20 -17.43 -9.40
C ILE A 255 14.29 -17.78 -8.21
N CYS A 256 13.98 -19.06 -8.02
CA CYS A 256 13.19 -19.54 -6.90
C CYS A 256 13.83 -19.21 -5.55
N PHE A 257 15.14 -19.38 -5.41
CA PHE A 257 15.85 -19.00 -4.19
C PHE A 257 15.77 -17.48 -3.93
N PHE A 258 16.02 -16.65 -4.93
CA PHE A 258 15.92 -15.19 -4.77
C PHE A 258 14.48 -14.68 -4.58
N SER A 259 13.48 -15.46 -5.02
CA SER A 259 12.07 -15.11 -4.86
C SER A 259 11.64 -14.97 -3.40
N ILE A 260 12.37 -15.58 -2.45
CA ILE A 260 12.15 -15.38 -1.02
C ILE A 260 12.32 -13.89 -0.66
N PHE A 261 13.45 -13.31 -1.04
CA PHE A 261 13.77 -11.91 -0.75
C PHE A 261 12.82 -10.97 -1.50
N LEU A 262 12.53 -11.28 -2.77
CA LEU A 262 11.56 -10.51 -3.56
C LEU A 262 10.16 -10.55 -2.94
N GLY A 263 9.73 -11.68 -2.38
CA GLY A 263 8.47 -11.80 -1.66
C GLY A 263 8.39 -10.86 -0.46
N TYR A 264 9.47 -10.77 0.33
CA TYR A 264 9.55 -9.80 1.44
C TYR A 264 9.53 -8.35 0.94
N VAL A 265 10.25 -8.04 -0.15
CA VAL A 265 10.23 -6.70 -0.76
C VAL A 265 8.82 -6.33 -1.23
N ALA A 266 8.11 -7.22 -1.93
CA ALA A 266 6.73 -7.00 -2.37
C ALA A 266 5.78 -6.76 -1.18
N SER A 267 5.93 -7.54 -0.11
CA SER A 267 5.14 -7.38 1.13
C SER A 267 5.38 -6.03 1.80
N GLN A 268 6.64 -5.62 1.98
CA GLN A 268 6.97 -4.31 2.55
C GLN A 268 6.49 -3.16 1.65
N ALA A 269 6.67 -3.27 0.34
CA ALA A 269 6.18 -2.30 -0.62
C ALA A 269 4.66 -2.13 -0.54
N GLY A 270 3.90 -3.23 -0.41
CA GLY A 270 2.45 -3.19 -0.20
C GLY A 270 2.03 -2.47 1.09
N TRP A 271 2.75 -2.67 2.19
CA TRP A 271 2.53 -1.93 3.43
C TRP A 271 2.88 -0.45 3.31
N VAL A 272 3.95 -0.10 2.59
CA VAL A 272 4.30 1.29 2.29
C VAL A 272 3.19 1.96 1.47
N VAL A 273 2.66 1.31 0.43
CA VAL A 273 1.50 1.81 -0.31
C VAL A 273 0.29 1.99 0.62
N ALA A 274 0.01 1.00 1.48
CA ALA A 274 -1.11 1.03 2.39
C ALA A 274 -1.05 2.22 3.38
N GLU A 275 0.10 2.42 4.01
CA GLU A 275 0.29 3.32 5.16
C GLU A 275 0.87 4.67 4.76
N VAL A 276 1.93 4.72 3.94
CA VAL A 276 2.50 5.99 3.46
C VAL A 276 1.56 6.66 2.47
N GLY A 277 0.86 5.89 1.63
CA GLY A 277 -0.18 6.43 0.76
C GLY A 277 -1.39 7.02 1.50
N ARG A 278 -1.52 6.80 2.81
CA ARG A 278 -2.56 7.42 3.65
C ARG A 278 -2.08 8.74 4.28
N GLN A 279 -0.79 9.05 4.26
CA GLN A 279 -0.29 10.33 4.76
C GLN A 279 -0.99 11.50 4.04
N PRO A 280 -1.32 12.60 4.73
CA PRO A 280 -0.94 12.96 6.11
C PRO A 280 -1.90 12.41 7.19
N TRP A 281 -2.76 11.44 6.89
CA TRP A 281 -3.86 11.04 7.77
C TRP A 281 -3.52 9.84 8.68
N ALA A 282 -3.69 10.02 9.99
CA ALA A 282 -3.77 8.91 10.93
C ALA A 282 -5.13 8.21 10.79
N ILE A 283 -6.21 9.02 10.80
CA ILE A 283 -7.57 8.61 10.43
C ILE A 283 -7.98 9.46 9.23
N GLN A 284 -8.27 8.80 8.11
CA GLN A 284 -8.57 9.44 6.82
C GLN A 284 -9.61 10.55 6.96
N GLY A 285 -9.25 11.78 6.55
CA GLY A 285 -10.15 12.96 6.56
C GLY A 285 -10.53 13.51 7.93
N LEU A 286 -10.15 12.84 9.03
CA LEU A 286 -10.56 13.19 10.39
C LEU A 286 -9.39 13.65 11.27
N LEU A 287 -8.30 12.88 11.29
CA LEU A 287 -7.19 13.13 12.20
C LEU A 287 -5.85 13.05 11.45
N PRO A 288 -5.21 14.20 11.16
CA PRO A 288 -3.85 14.22 10.62
C PRO A 288 -2.82 13.68 11.60
N VAL A 289 -1.74 13.10 11.07
CA VAL A 289 -0.64 12.53 11.85
C VAL A 289 -0.01 13.58 12.76
N GLY A 290 0.19 14.82 12.29
CA GLY A 290 0.77 15.90 13.09
C GLY A 290 -0.03 16.26 14.35
N VAL A 291 -1.35 16.04 14.34
CA VAL A 291 -2.24 16.27 15.49
C VAL A 291 -2.31 15.04 16.40
N ALA A 292 -2.09 13.84 15.85
CA ALA A 292 -2.14 12.58 16.58
C ALA A 292 -0.90 12.32 17.46
N VAL A 293 0.16 13.11 17.34
CA VAL A 293 1.41 12.91 18.09
C VAL A 293 1.25 13.34 19.55
N THR A 294 1.70 12.49 20.48
CA THR A 294 1.75 12.81 21.91
C THR A 294 2.78 13.91 22.20
N ASN A 295 2.47 14.81 23.13
CA ASN A 295 3.40 15.84 23.59
C ASN A 295 4.50 15.26 24.51
N ILE A 296 5.53 14.65 23.91
CA ILE A 296 6.71 14.10 24.59
C ILE A 296 8.00 14.61 23.95
N ALA A 297 9.07 14.67 24.75
CA ALA A 297 10.38 15.10 24.25
C ALA A 297 10.90 14.16 23.16
N ALA A 298 11.45 14.72 22.09
CA ALA A 298 12.01 13.94 20.97
C ALA A 298 13.10 12.97 21.42
N SER A 299 13.88 13.32 22.44
CA SER A 299 14.89 12.44 23.06
C SER A 299 14.32 11.14 23.60
N ASN A 300 13.10 11.16 24.16
CA ASN A 300 12.45 9.96 24.70
C ASN A 300 12.08 9.00 23.57
N VAL A 301 11.53 9.53 22.47
CA VAL A 301 11.18 8.75 21.28
C VAL A 301 12.42 8.16 20.61
N GLN A 302 13.49 8.96 20.46
CA GLN A 302 14.76 8.47 19.91
C GLN A 302 15.36 7.37 20.77
N THR A 303 15.34 7.53 22.10
CA THR A 303 15.88 6.53 23.04
C THR A 303 15.11 5.22 22.93
N THR A 304 13.77 5.24 22.99
CA THR A 304 12.96 4.02 22.87
C THR A 304 13.09 3.40 21.49
N PHE A 305 13.17 4.21 20.43
CA PHE A 305 13.44 3.74 19.06
C PHE A 305 14.74 2.93 18.99
N PHE A 306 15.86 3.46 19.50
CA PHE A 306 17.14 2.74 19.45
C PHE A 306 17.18 1.49 20.35
N ILE A 307 16.45 1.50 21.47
CA ILE A 307 16.26 0.31 22.31
C ILE A 307 15.55 -0.78 21.51
N PHE A 308 14.40 -0.48 20.91
CA PHE A 308 13.65 -1.45 20.11
C PHE A 308 14.40 -1.87 18.84
N LEU A 309 15.10 -0.94 18.17
CA LEU A 309 15.93 -1.25 17.00
C LEU A 309 17.01 -2.26 17.37
N THR A 310 17.72 -2.05 18.47
CA THR A 310 18.77 -2.97 18.93
C THR A 310 18.20 -4.33 19.30
N LEU A 311 17.10 -4.34 20.07
CA LEU A 311 16.43 -5.58 20.49
C LEU A 311 15.92 -6.39 19.29
N PHE A 312 15.19 -5.76 18.37
CA PHE A 312 14.63 -6.44 17.20
C PHE A 312 15.70 -6.87 16.21
N THR A 313 16.79 -6.11 16.08
CA THR A 313 17.95 -6.55 15.28
C THR A 313 18.61 -7.79 15.89
N ALA A 314 18.79 -7.83 17.21
CA ALA A 314 19.35 -9.00 17.88
C ALA A 314 18.46 -10.25 17.73
N LEU A 315 17.14 -10.08 17.88
CA LEU A 315 16.17 -11.16 17.68
C LEU A 315 16.15 -11.66 16.23
N LEU A 316 16.19 -10.75 15.24
CA LEU A 316 16.26 -11.11 13.83
C LEU A 316 17.54 -11.89 13.49
N LEU A 317 18.69 -11.47 14.01
CA LEU A 317 19.95 -12.20 13.81
C LEU A 317 19.92 -13.59 14.45
N ALA A 318 19.31 -13.71 15.63
CA ALA A 318 19.13 -15.00 16.30
C ALA A 318 18.22 -15.93 15.49
N GLU A 319 17.08 -15.41 15.01
CA GLU A 319 16.13 -16.15 14.18
C GLU A 319 16.78 -16.63 12.88
N ILE A 320 17.44 -15.74 12.13
CA ILE A 320 18.12 -16.10 10.87
C ILE A 320 19.19 -17.16 11.14
N ARG A 321 19.97 -17.03 12.23
CA ARG A 321 21.00 -18.01 12.58
C ARG A 321 20.40 -19.38 12.89
N ILE A 322 19.28 -19.44 13.62
CA ILE A 322 18.58 -20.69 13.95
C ILE A 322 18.01 -21.29 12.66
N MET A 323 17.30 -20.50 11.86
CA MET A 323 16.71 -20.92 10.59
C MET A 323 17.77 -21.48 9.64
N MET A 324 18.88 -20.77 9.43
CA MET A 324 19.98 -21.22 8.57
C MET A 324 20.64 -22.49 9.11
N LYS A 325 20.77 -22.64 10.43
CA LYS A 325 21.26 -23.87 11.06
C LYS A 325 20.32 -25.04 10.75
N GLN A 326 19.01 -24.87 10.88
CA GLN A 326 18.03 -25.92 10.60
C GLN A 326 17.98 -26.28 9.11
N ILE A 327 18.01 -25.29 8.22
CA ILE A 327 18.10 -25.52 6.76
C ILE A 327 19.37 -26.31 6.43
N LYS A 328 20.50 -26.00 7.08
CA LYS A 328 21.76 -26.71 6.86
C LYS A 328 21.67 -28.17 7.31
N ILE A 329 21.01 -28.48 8.42
CA ILE A 329 20.79 -29.84 8.92
C ILE A 329 19.93 -30.62 7.91
N GLY A 330 18.83 -30.01 7.45
CA GLY A 330 17.88 -30.67 6.54
C GLY A 330 16.95 -31.66 7.26
N PRO A 331 16.04 -32.33 6.55
CA PRO A 331 15.19 -33.36 7.15
C PRO A 331 16.03 -34.59 7.55
N GLU A 332 15.66 -35.23 8.66
CA GLU A 332 16.18 -36.56 9.01
C GLU A 332 15.78 -37.57 7.90
N ALA A 333 16.71 -38.47 7.58
CA ALA A 333 16.60 -39.42 6.47
C ALA A 333 15.68 -40.59 6.80
#